data_AF-A0A1C7DTK0-F1
#
_entry.id   AF-A0A1C7DTK0-F1
#
_cell.length_a   1.000
_cell.length_b   1.000
_cell.length_c   1.000
_cell.angle_alpha   90.00
_cell.angle_beta   90.00
_cell.angle_gamma   90.00
#
_symmetry.space_group_name_H-M   'P 1'
#
loop_
_entity.id
_entity.type
_entity.pdbx_description
1 polymer ?
#
loop_
_entity_poly.entity_id
_entity_poly.type
_entity_poly.pdbx_seq_one_letter_code
_entity_poly.pdbx_strand_id
1 'polypeptide(L)'
;MKIQTEQFGEIELAEERVITFDKGIPGFEEVKDYVLIPADTEGESPFFFLQSVEHVEVSFFLVDPFTFFQDYDIKLEEQMVERLQLEEPTDAIVLTTVTVKGDISSATTNLKAPLVINNKKQQGMQIVLNNKDYAIKQALFQVDNTAARQV
;
A
#
# COMPACT_ATOMS: atom_id res chain seq x y z
N MET A 1 20.66 -7.08 5.94
CA MET A 1 21.10 -6.00 5.03
C MET A 1 20.83 -4.62 5.64
N LYS A 2 21.56 -3.59 5.21
CA LYS A 2 21.35 -2.19 5.59
C LYS A 2 20.85 -1.39 4.40
N ILE A 3 19.83 -0.56 4.58
CA ILE A 3 19.29 0.32 3.54
C ILE A 3 19.11 1.74 4.08
N GLN A 4 19.17 2.72 3.18
CA GLN A 4 18.77 4.09 3.47
C GLN A 4 17.29 4.26 3.16
N THR A 5 16.56 4.94 4.03
CA THR A 5 15.12 5.17 3.87
C THR A 5 14.82 6.66 3.94
N GLU A 6 13.82 7.10 3.17
CA GLU A 6 13.43 8.51 3.12
C GLU A 6 12.92 9.01 4.47
N GLN A 7 12.17 8.17 5.22
CA GLN A 7 11.50 8.59 6.46
C GLN A 7 12.24 8.22 7.75
N PHE A 8 13.12 7.21 7.75
CA PHE A 8 13.68 6.64 8.97
C PHE A 8 15.21 6.59 8.99
N GLY A 9 15.88 7.13 7.97
CA GLY A 9 17.34 7.06 7.84
C GLY A 9 17.82 5.64 7.55
N GLU A 10 19.01 5.28 8.05
CA GLU A 10 19.56 3.93 7.90
C GLU A 10 18.84 2.94 8.82
N ILE A 11 18.34 1.85 8.24
CA ILE A 11 17.77 0.73 8.99
C ILE A 11 18.46 -0.58 8.62
N GLU A 12 18.42 -1.53 9.54
CA GLU A 12 18.89 -2.89 9.33
C GLU A 12 17.69 -3.85 9.32
N LEU A 13 17.61 -4.69 8.28
CA LEU A 13 16.53 -5.64 8.08
C LEU A 13 17.03 -6.95 7.47
N ALA A 14 16.25 -8.01 7.65
CA ALA A 14 16.54 -9.33 7.10
C ALA A 14 16.25 -9.35 5.58
N GLU A 15 17.14 -9.92 4.76
CA GLU A 15 17.00 -9.95 3.30
C GLU A 15 15.71 -10.65 2.85
N GLU A 16 15.21 -11.57 3.66
CA GLU A 16 13.96 -12.30 3.47
C GLU A 16 12.71 -11.41 3.60
N ARG A 17 12.85 -10.15 4.02
CA ARG A 17 11.78 -9.15 4.05
C ARG A 17 11.70 -8.30 2.78
N VAL A 18 12.61 -8.51 1.83
CA VAL A 18 12.58 -7.81 0.54
C VAL A 18 11.46 -8.40 -0.31
N ILE A 19 10.54 -7.53 -0.70
CA ILE A 19 9.41 -7.82 -1.58
C ILE A 19 9.81 -7.44 -3.00
N THR A 20 9.78 -8.41 -3.91
CA THR A 20 10.07 -8.18 -5.32
C THR A 20 8.78 -7.96 -6.10
N PHE A 21 8.74 -6.86 -6.85
CA PHE A 21 7.74 -6.53 -7.83
C PHE A 21 8.34 -6.76 -9.22
N ASP A 22 8.18 -7.96 -9.79
CA ASP A 22 8.84 -8.35 -11.07
C ASP A 22 8.62 -7.36 -12.22
N LYS A 23 7.45 -6.72 -12.26
CA LYS A 23 7.09 -5.71 -13.26
C LYS A 23 7.31 -4.27 -12.81
N GLY A 24 7.86 -4.09 -11.61
CA GLY A 24 7.89 -2.83 -10.87
C GLY A 24 6.48 -2.36 -10.55
N ILE A 25 6.38 -1.10 -10.15
CA ILE A 25 5.12 -0.40 -9.94
C ILE A 25 4.93 0.56 -11.13
N PRO A 26 3.74 0.70 -11.73
CA PRO A 26 3.48 1.68 -12.79
C PRO A 26 4.07 3.07 -12.52
N GLY A 27 4.92 3.56 -13.43
CA GLY A 27 5.71 4.80 -13.28
C GLY A 27 7.07 4.64 -12.61
N PHE A 28 7.36 3.45 -12.08
CA PHE A 28 8.61 3.03 -11.43
C PHE A 28 8.96 1.60 -11.88
N GLU A 29 8.77 1.28 -13.17
CA GLU A 29 8.88 -0.08 -13.70
C GLU A 29 10.28 -0.68 -13.51
N GLU A 30 11.32 0.15 -13.45
CA GLU A 30 12.71 -0.30 -13.25
C GLU A 30 13.03 -0.62 -11.78
N VAL A 31 12.22 -0.13 -10.82
CA VAL A 31 12.43 -0.36 -9.40
C VAL A 31 11.67 -1.61 -8.98
N LYS A 32 12.39 -2.65 -8.55
CA LYS A 32 11.81 -3.98 -8.33
C LYS A 32 11.73 -4.36 -6.87
N ASP A 33 12.71 -3.96 -6.08
CA ASP A 33 12.87 -4.46 -4.71
C ASP A 33 12.49 -3.40 -3.68
N TYR A 34 11.59 -3.78 -2.80
CA TYR A 34 11.02 -2.91 -1.77
C TYR A 34 10.99 -3.60 -0.42
N VAL A 35 10.88 -2.82 0.64
CA VAL A 35 10.59 -3.29 1.99
C VAL A 35 9.37 -2.59 2.53
N LEU A 36 8.53 -3.34 3.24
CA LEU A 36 7.35 -2.81 3.92
C LEU A 36 7.68 -2.48 5.37
N ILE A 37 7.52 -1.20 5.74
CA ILE A 37 7.88 -0.64 7.04
C ILE A 37 6.60 -0.04 7.67
N PRO A 38 6.20 -0.44 8.89
CA PRO A 38 5.12 0.23 9.61
C PRO A 38 5.41 1.72 9.83
N ALA A 39 4.39 2.57 9.78
CA ALA A 39 4.57 4.01 9.95
C ALA A 39 4.84 4.41 11.42
N ASP A 40 4.54 3.54 12.38
CA ASP A 40 4.81 3.69 13.80
C ASP A 40 5.66 2.54 14.35
N THR A 41 6.28 2.75 15.51
CA THR A 41 7.14 1.74 16.13
C THR A 41 6.36 0.61 16.81
N GLU A 42 5.10 0.85 17.14
CA GLU A 42 4.23 -0.11 17.83
C GLU A 42 3.49 -1.02 16.83
N GLY A 43 3.39 -0.63 15.56
CA GLY A 43 2.70 -1.39 14.53
C GLY A 43 1.18 -1.39 14.68
N GLU A 44 0.63 -0.45 15.45
CA GLU A 44 -0.81 -0.32 15.70
C GLU A 44 -1.48 0.54 14.64
N SER A 45 -0.72 1.44 14.02
CA SER A 45 -1.18 2.29 12.92
C SER A 45 -1.51 1.47 11.67
N PRO A 46 -2.61 1.77 10.95
CA PRO A 46 -2.94 1.12 9.68
C PRO A 46 -2.07 1.61 8.52
N PHE A 47 -1.06 2.46 8.79
CA PHE A 47 -0.23 3.09 7.77
C PHE A 47 1.14 2.44 7.64
N PHE A 48 1.66 2.41 6.42
CA PHE A 48 2.93 1.79 6.08
C PHE A 48 3.71 2.64 5.08
N PHE A 49 5.02 2.42 5.02
CA PHE A 49 5.89 2.87 3.94
C PHE A 49 6.38 1.65 3.15
N LEU A 50 6.22 1.71 1.83
CA LEU A 50 6.88 0.78 0.92
C LEU A 50 8.10 1.48 0.32
N GLN A 51 9.26 1.18 0.89
CA GLN A 51 10.53 1.83 0.59
C GLN A 51 11.33 1.01 -0.41
N SER A 52 11.82 1.61 -1.49
CA SER A 52 12.75 0.96 -2.40
C SER A 52 14.07 0.65 -1.68
N VAL A 53 14.62 -0.52 -1.93
CA VAL A 53 15.92 -0.96 -1.42
C VAL A 53 17.07 -0.23 -2.11
N GLU A 54 16.88 0.16 -3.38
CA GLU A 54 17.91 0.71 -4.25
C GLU A 54 17.88 2.25 -4.33
N HIS A 55 16.69 2.84 -4.16
CA HIS A 55 16.45 4.27 -4.37
C HIS A 55 15.81 4.89 -3.13
N VAL A 56 16.58 5.66 -2.36
CA VAL A 56 16.10 6.27 -1.11
C VAL A 56 14.86 7.13 -1.34
N GLU A 57 14.84 7.91 -2.42
CA GLU A 57 13.79 8.84 -2.81
C GLU A 57 12.48 8.15 -3.25
N VAL A 58 12.51 6.84 -3.52
CA VAL A 58 11.35 6.07 -3.93
C VAL A 58 10.73 5.38 -2.71
N SER A 59 9.74 6.04 -2.13
CA SER A 59 8.97 5.53 -0.99
C SER A 59 7.49 5.86 -1.17
N PHE A 60 6.63 4.85 -1.02
CA PHE A 60 5.17 5.02 -1.12
C PHE A 60 4.55 5.01 0.27
N PHE A 61 3.73 6.03 0.57
CA PHE A 61 2.89 6.00 1.77
C PHE A 61 1.64 5.18 1.49
N LEU A 62 1.38 4.18 2.32
CA LEU A 62 0.35 3.17 2.14
C LEU A 62 -0.56 3.08 3.36
N VAL A 63 -1.73 2.49 3.17
CA VAL A 63 -2.69 2.20 4.23
C VAL A 63 -3.32 0.82 4.02
N ASP A 64 -3.67 0.15 5.11
CA ASP A 64 -4.64 -0.95 5.09
C ASP A 64 -6.04 -0.39 4.80
N PRO A 65 -6.60 -0.63 3.59
CA PRO A 65 -7.89 -0.06 3.23
C PRO A 65 -9.04 -0.63 4.06
N PHE A 66 -8.92 -1.85 4.60
CA PHE A 66 -10.02 -2.49 5.34
C PHE A 66 -10.29 -1.82 6.69
N THR A 67 -9.29 -1.13 7.25
CA THR A 67 -9.46 -0.32 8.47
C THR A 67 -10.43 0.85 8.25
N PHE A 68 -10.51 1.39 7.03
CA PHE A 68 -11.34 2.57 6.69
C PHE A 68 -12.60 2.22 5.92
N PHE A 69 -12.59 1.12 5.16
CA PHE A 69 -13.66 0.74 4.25
C PHE A 69 -14.06 -0.73 4.48
N GLN A 70 -15.00 -0.94 5.40
CA GLN A 70 -15.48 -2.28 5.79
C GLN A 70 -16.08 -3.08 4.62
N ASP A 71 -16.66 -2.38 3.62
CA ASP A 71 -17.25 -2.98 2.42
C ASP A 71 -16.25 -3.10 1.24
N TYR A 72 -14.97 -2.78 1.46
CA TYR A 72 -13.94 -2.96 0.42
C TYR A 72 -13.65 -4.45 0.24
N ASP A 73 -13.71 -4.90 -1.02
CA ASP A 73 -13.49 -6.28 -1.41
C ASP A 73 -12.73 -6.31 -2.75
N ILE A 74 -11.76 -7.20 -2.87
CA ILE A 74 -10.95 -7.32 -4.08
C ILE A 74 -11.16 -8.70 -4.69
N LYS A 75 -11.36 -8.73 -6.01
CA LYS A 75 -11.45 -9.96 -6.79
C LYS A 75 -10.30 -10.00 -7.76
N LEU A 76 -9.40 -10.95 -7.53
CA LEU A 76 -8.24 -11.17 -8.38
C LEU A 76 -8.59 -12.17 -9.48
N GLU A 77 -8.18 -11.86 -10.71
CA GLU A 77 -8.22 -12.83 -11.79
C GLU A 77 -7.21 -13.96 -11.52
N GLU A 78 -7.51 -15.17 -11.99
CA GLU A 78 -6.68 -16.38 -11.77
C GLU A 78 -5.22 -16.15 -12.18
N GLN A 79 -4.98 -15.45 -13.30
CA GLN A 79 -3.63 -15.11 -13.73
C GLN A 79 -2.85 -14.26 -12.71
N MET A 80 -3.53 -13.37 -11.97
CA MET A 80 -2.86 -12.55 -10.94
C MET A 80 -2.56 -13.39 -9.69
N VAL A 81 -3.46 -14.30 -9.32
CA VAL A 81 -3.27 -15.27 -8.23
C VAL A 81 -2.05 -16.15 -8.52
N GLU A 82 -1.95 -16.69 -9.73
CA GLU A 82 -0.80 -17.50 -10.17
C GLU A 82 0.52 -16.71 -10.13
N ARG A 83 0.53 -15.48 -10.66
CA ARG A 83 1.73 -14.64 -10.68
C ARG A 83 2.21 -14.27 -9.28
N LEU A 84 1.28 -13.97 -8.38
CA LEU A 84 1.59 -13.70 -6.97
C LEU A 84 1.84 -15.00 -6.17
N GLN A 85 1.65 -16.17 -6.77
CA GLN A 85 1.82 -17.48 -6.13
C GLN A 85 0.99 -17.61 -4.83
N LEU A 86 -0.22 -17.04 -4.82
CA LEU A 86 -1.11 -17.09 -3.67
C LEU A 86 -1.73 -18.50 -3.58
N GLU A 87 -1.61 -19.14 -2.43
CA GLU A 87 -2.22 -20.45 -2.16
C GLU A 87 -3.52 -20.28 -1.39
N GLU A 88 -3.56 -19.33 -0.45
CA GLU A 88 -4.74 -18.97 0.34
C GLU A 88 -4.95 -17.44 0.39
N PRO A 89 -6.19 -16.95 0.59
CA PRO A 89 -6.44 -15.51 0.72
C PRO A 89 -5.65 -14.84 1.86
N THR A 90 -5.35 -15.58 2.93
CA THR A 90 -4.58 -15.14 4.09
C THR A 90 -3.10 -14.90 3.79
N ASP A 91 -2.60 -15.36 2.63
CA ASP A 91 -1.24 -15.08 2.18
C ASP A 91 -1.09 -13.65 1.65
N ALA A 92 -2.21 -13.04 1.25
CA ALA A 92 -2.23 -11.73 0.63
C ALA A 92 -2.30 -10.61 1.67
N ILE A 93 -1.32 -9.71 1.62
CA ILE A 93 -1.40 -8.38 2.20
C ILE A 93 -1.93 -7.45 1.11
N VAL A 94 -2.97 -6.67 1.41
CA VAL A 94 -3.56 -5.69 0.49
C VAL A 94 -3.38 -4.31 1.08
N LEU A 95 -2.75 -3.42 0.32
CA LEU A 95 -2.51 -2.04 0.72
C LEU A 95 -2.86 -1.09 -0.41
N THR A 96 -3.24 0.14 -0.09
CA THR A 96 -3.55 1.17 -1.09
C THR A 96 -2.70 2.42 -0.87
N THR A 97 -2.28 3.05 -1.96
CA THR A 97 -1.41 4.23 -1.90
C THR A 97 -2.17 5.43 -1.35
N VAL A 98 -1.57 6.15 -0.41
CA VAL A 98 -2.10 7.36 0.21
C VAL A 98 -1.49 8.59 -0.46
N THR A 99 -2.34 9.57 -0.77
CA THR A 99 -1.94 10.90 -1.22
C THR A 99 -2.44 11.93 -0.22
N VAL A 100 -1.52 12.68 0.38
CA VAL A 100 -1.81 13.77 1.31
C VAL A 100 -1.64 15.11 0.61
N LYS A 101 -2.61 16.02 0.74
CA LYS A 101 -2.55 17.37 0.18
C LYS A 101 -2.58 18.41 1.29
N GLY A 102 -1.41 18.79 1.78
CA GLY A 102 -1.30 19.67 2.95
C GLY A 102 -1.52 18.85 4.21
N ASP A 103 -2.76 18.79 4.71
CA ASP A 103 -3.08 18.14 5.98
C ASP A 103 -3.57 16.69 5.80
N ILE A 104 -3.30 15.83 6.80
CA ILE A 104 -3.70 14.42 6.81
C ILE A 104 -5.22 14.22 6.74
N SER A 105 -6.02 15.16 7.25
CA SER A 105 -7.49 15.13 7.14
C SER A 105 -7.99 15.14 5.69
N SER A 106 -7.17 15.64 4.75
CA SER A 106 -7.47 15.64 3.32
C SER A 106 -6.98 14.38 2.59
N ALA A 107 -6.38 13.43 3.30
CA ALA A 107 -5.74 12.28 2.69
C ALA A 107 -6.74 11.44 1.89
N THR A 108 -6.29 11.04 0.71
CA THR A 108 -7.04 10.15 -0.17
C THR A 108 -6.25 8.88 -0.42
N THR A 109 -6.93 7.78 -0.69
CA THR A 109 -6.33 6.52 -1.08
C THR A 109 -6.86 6.03 -2.42
N ASN A 110 -6.06 5.22 -3.11
CA ASN A 110 -6.40 4.66 -4.41
C ASN A 110 -6.97 3.23 -4.27
N LEU A 111 -8.29 3.13 -4.10
CA LEU A 111 -8.99 1.85 -4.05
C LEU A 111 -9.08 1.16 -5.43
N LYS A 112 -8.78 1.87 -6.51
CA LYS A 112 -8.84 1.34 -7.88
C LYS A 112 -7.61 0.51 -8.25
N ALA A 113 -6.48 0.76 -7.59
CA ALA A 113 -5.20 0.11 -7.89
C ALA A 113 -4.42 -0.27 -6.61
N PRO A 114 -4.92 -1.24 -5.82
CA PRO A 114 -4.20 -1.76 -4.65
C PRO A 114 -2.86 -2.42 -5.03
N LEU A 115 -1.96 -2.39 -4.07
CA LEU A 115 -0.78 -3.25 -4.01
C LEU A 115 -1.18 -4.54 -3.29
N VAL A 116 -0.93 -5.66 -3.94
CA VAL A 116 -1.15 -7.00 -3.38
C VAL A 116 0.22 -7.67 -3.23
N ILE A 117 0.51 -8.12 -2.03
CA ILE A 117 1.80 -8.71 -1.65
C ILE A 117 1.55 -10.10 -1.09
N ASN A 118 2.20 -11.11 -1.65
CA ASN A 118 2.26 -12.42 -1.04
C ASN A 118 3.31 -12.41 0.09
N ASN A 119 2.85 -12.51 1.34
CA ASN A 119 3.72 -12.43 2.51
C ASN A 119 4.64 -13.66 2.67
N LYS A 120 4.28 -14.82 2.11
CA LYS A 120 5.10 -16.04 2.17
C LYS A 120 6.18 -16.06 1.09
N LYS A 121 5.87 -15.55 -0.10
CA LYS A 121 6.75 -15.59 -1.27
C LYS A 121 7.49 -14.27 -1.52
N GLN A 122 7.11 -13.21 -0.79
CA GLN A 122 7.64 -11.86 -0.94
C GLN A 122 7.54 -11.36 -2.39
N GLN A 123 6.37 -11.58 -2.99
CA GLN A 123 6.07 -11.16 -4.36
C GLN A 123 4.97 -10.11 -4.35
N GLY A 124 5.19 -8.98 -5.01
CA GLY A 124 4.28 -7.84 -5.02
C GLY A 124 3.77 -7.49 -6.42
N MET A 125 2.56 -6.95 -6.49
CA MET A 125 2.00 -6.38 -7.73
C MET A 125 1.03 -5.24 -7.43
N GLN A 126 1.05 -4.19 -8.26
CA GLN A 126 -0.07 -3.24 -8.31
C GLN A 126 -1.12 -3.72 -9.30
N ILE A 127 -2.35 -3.93 -8.84
CA ILE A 127 -3.43 -4.52 -9.64
C ILE A 127 -4.53 -3.49 -9.86
N VAL A 128 -4.84 -3.18 -11.12
CA VAL A 128 -5.97 -2.30 -11.46
C VAL A 128 -7.28 -3.09 -11.43
N LEU A 129 -8.16 -2.78 -10.49
CA LEU A 129 -9.42 -3.49 -10.31
C LEU A 129 -10.46 -3.08 -11.34
N ASN A 130 -11.22 -4.06 -11.86
CA ASN A 130 -12.35 -3.82 -12.74
C ASN A 130 -13.67 -3.56 -11.96
N ASN A 131 -13.60 -2.83 -10.86
CA ASN A 131 -14.78 -2.37 -10.11
C ASN A 131 -15.01 -0.88 -10.37
N LYS A 132 -16.20 -0.50 -10.85
CA LYS A 132 -16.53 0.89 -11.20
C LYS A 132 -16.75 1.78 -9.97
N ASP A 133 -17.05 1.18 -8.82
CA ASP A 133 -17.36 1.90 -7.59
C ASP A 133 -16.08 2.37 -6.86
N TYR A 134 -14.93 1.77 -7.18
CA TYR A 134 -13.65 2.15 -6.59
C TYR A 134 -13.02 3.34 -7.31
N ALA A 135 -12.81 4.41 -6.55
CA ALA A 135 -12.18 5.63 -7.01
C ALA A 135 -10.65 5.58 -6.88
N ILE A 136 -9.97 6.33 -7.75
CA ILE A 136 -8.52 6.57 -7.64
C ILE A 136 -8.19 7.49 -6.45
N LYS A 137 -9.14 8.33 -6.04
CA LYS A 137 -9.03 9.26 -4.92
C LYS A 137 -10.25 9.12 -4.01
N GLN A 138 -10.22 8.11 -3.16
CA GLN A 138 -11.20 7.92 -2.10
C GLN A 138 -10.73 8.63 -0.83
N ALA A 139 -11.54 9.49 -0.23
CA ALA A 139 -11.18 10.14 1.03
C ALA A 139 -11.06 9.12 2.17
N LEU A 140 -9.98 9.19 2.94
CA LEU A 140 -9.77 8.33 4.13
C LEU A 140 -10.60 8.81 5.32
N PHE A 141 -10.69 10.12 5.50
CA PHE A 141 -11.44 10.73 6.58
C PHE A 141 -12.69 11.40 6.01
N GLN A 142 -13.85 11.12 6.61
CA GLN A 142 -15.03 11.91 6.32
C GLN A 142 -14.86 13.28 6.98
N VAL A 143 -15.03 14.35 6.20
CA VAL A 143 -15.17 15.68 6.77
C VAL A 143 -16.57 15.73 7.40
N ASP A 144 -16.65 15.63 8.72
CA ASP A 144 -17.90 15.82 9.45
C ASP A 144 -18.46 17.22 9.14
N ASN A 145 -19.47 17.26 8.28
CA ASN A 145 -20.14 18.49 7.86
C ASN A 145 -21.23 18.93 8.87
N THR A 146 -21.06 18.57 10.15
CA THR A 146 -22.06 18.77 11.20
C THR A 146 -22.05 20.20 11.76
N ALA A 147 -21.10 21.05 11.36
CA ALA A 147 -21.01 22.44 11.85
C ALA A 147 -21.83 23.47 11.04
N ALA A 148 -22.46 23.09 9.92
CA ALA A 148 -23.21 24.04 9.07
C ALA A 148 -24.74 24.06 9.30
N ARG A 149 -25.23 23.38 10.35
CA ARG A 149 -26.64 23.43 10.78
C ARG A 149 -26.74 23.81 12.25
N GLN A 150 -26.34 25.03 12.58
CA GLN A 150 -26.98 25.75 13.66
C GLN A 150 -27.49 27.08 13.12
N VAL A 151 -28.72 27.36 13.51
CA VAL A 151 -29.71 28.32 13.00
C VAL A 151 -29.26 29.76 13.18
#